data_AF-A0AAD4LBL8-F1
#
_entry.id   AF-A0AAD4LBL8-F1
#
_cell.length_a   1.000
_cell.length_b   1.000
_cell.length_c   1.000
_cell.angle_alpha   90.00
_cell.angle_beta   90.00
_cell.angle_gamma   90.00
#
_symmetry.space_group_name_H-M   'P 1'
#
loop_
_entity.id
_entity.type
_entity.pdbx_description
1 polymer ?
#
loop_
_entity_poly.entity_id
_entity_poly.type
_entity_poly.pdbx_seq_one_letter_code
_entity_poly.pdbx_strand_id
1 'polypeptide(L)'
;MPPRSGTAWTSDRIRPQTHKPSAHLVAQTPSKSDKGKGRAGTPEPPRSTAVRKLDELLAGLRSSSTEPTQSQRFKDNRVSSAHDGCFCQARTHALSEYTPLCAACGLVLCALHPPHRPCPHCAAPLLDPAARAALLVQLEEQRTHTLAEEAAARARAAEELRMAEGAFPALGGVPGAGAGAGGGGAGARVLSLVGQRVVVESYRAASDMRSKEAAETGEDAEDGVPPRVPPPPMEVEYMRVPRGPATRWVASRDGEGAAKYVAPPPVPRGQSDRRGKGKGKARDVAGS
;
A
#
# COMPACT_ATOMS: atom_id res chain seq x y z
N MET A 1 -40.75 -42.16 36.92
CA MET A 1 -39.91 -40.97 36.66
C MET A 1 -38.63 -41.06 37.46
N PRO A 2 -37.47 -41.18 36.80
CA PRO A 2 -36.17 -40.84 37.39
C PRO A 2 -35.53 -39.60 36.72
N PRO A 3 -34.59 -38.93 37.40
CA PRO A 3 -34.14 -37.57 37.10
C PRO A 3 -33.07 -37.47 36.01
N ARG A 4 -33.03 -36.26 35.45
CA ARG A 4 -32.13 -35.73 34.42
C ARG A 4 -30.65 -35.88 34.77
N SER A 5 -29.89 -36.54 33.90
CA SER A 5 -28.43 -36.46 33.86
C SER A 5 -28.00 -35.35 32.90
N GLY A 6 -27.55 -34.23 33.50
CA GLY A 6 -26.94 -33.12 32.77
C GLY A 6 -25.58 -33.55 32.21
N THR A 7 -25.42 -33.45 30.89
CA THR A 7 -24.11 -33.54 30.26
C THR A 7 -23.39 -32.21 30.43
N ALA A 8 -22.30 -32.26 31.21
CA ALA A 8 -21.34 -31.19 31.33
C ALA A 8 -20.77 -30.85 29.96
N TRP A 9 -21.08 -29.64 29.47
CA TRP A 9 -20.34 -29.00 28.40
C TRP A 9 -18.97 -28.65 28.97
N THR A 10 -18.00 -29.54 28.79
CA THR A 10 -16.59 -29.25 29.03
C THR A 10 -16.09 -28.28 27.97
N SER A 11 -16.47 -27.02 28.18
CA SER A 11 -15.95 -25.83 27.54
C SER A 11 -14.55 -25.55 28.09
N ASP A 12 -13.57 -26.43 27.84
CA ASP A 12 -12.20 -26.21 28.33
C ASP A 12 -11.12 -26.97 27.54
N ARG A 13 -10.98 -26.65 26.25
CA ARG A 13 -9.81 -27.03 25.45
C ARG A 13 -9.19 -25.86 24.69
N ILE A 14 -9.38 -24.64 25.18
CA ILE A 14 -8.51 -23.52 24.83
C ILE A 14 -7.37 -23.57 25.84
N ARG A 15 -6.26 -24.23 25.49
CA ARG A 15 -5.02 -24.07 26.25
C ARG A 15 -4.67 -22.57 26.21
N PRO A 16 -4.56 -21.87 27.35
CA PRO A 16 -4.01 -20.53 27.34
C PRO A 16 -2.56 -20.65 26.85
N GLN A 17 -2.30 -20.15 25.63
CA GLN A 17 -0.94 -19.88 25.22
C GLN A 17 -0.41 -18.83 26.20
N THR A 18 0.58 -19.24 26.98
CA THR A 18 1.40 -18.35 27.79
C THR A 18 2.20 -17.46 26.85
N HIS A 19 1.56 -16.39 26.37
CA HIS A 19 2.24 -15.27 25.75
C HIS A 19 3.13 -14.65 26.80
N LYS A 20 4.42 -14.97 26.75
CA LYS A 20 5.46 -14.13 27.35
C LYS A 20 5.32 -12.75 26.70
N PRO A 21 5.06 -11.67 27.46
CA PRO A 21 5.11 -10.33 26.89
C PRO A 21 6.57 -10.03 26.57
N SER A 22 6.99 -10.34 25.35
CA SER A 22 8.24 -9.84 24.81
C SER A 22 8.00 -8.36 24.50
N ALA A 23 8.42 -7.51 25.44
CA ALA A 23 8.62 -6.10 25.21
C ALA A 23 9.69 -5.95 24.13
N HIS A 24 9.26 -5.99 22.87
CA HIS A 24 10.10 -5.68 21.72
C HIS A 24 9.55 -4.42 21.07
N LEU A 25 9.88 -3.28 21.70
CA LEU A 25 10.25 -2.10 20.93
C LEU A 25 11.47 -2.50 20.10
N VAL A 26 11.23 -3.06 18.92
CA VAL A 26 12.27 -3.36 17.92
C VAL A 26 12.71 -2.01 17.34
N ALA A 27 13.68 -1.38 18.01
CA ALA A 27 14.72 -0.66 17.31
C ALA A 27 15.41 -1.68 16.39
N GLN A 28 15.36 -1.42 15.10
CA GLN A 28 16.05 -2.21 14.08
C GLN A 28 17.53 -2.18 14.40
N THR A 29 18.08 -3.31 14.83
CA THR A 29 19.53 -3.51 14.94
C THR A 29 19.97 -4.32 13.71
N PRO A 30 20.99 -3.85 12.96
CA PRO A 30 21.45 -4.53 11.77
C PRO A 30 22.16 -5.84 12.16
N SER A 31 21.74 -6.92 11.51
CA SER A 31 22.34 -8.25 11.60
C SER A 31 23.80 -8.21 11.19
N LYS A 32 24.65 -8.78 12.05
CA LYS A 32 26.08 -8.99 11.86
C LYS A 32 26.35 -9.73 10.55
N SER A 33 27.18 -9.09 9.74
CA SER A 33 27.88 -9.64 8.59
C SER A 33 28.91 -10.68 9.03
N ASP A 34 28.76 -11.89 8.52
CA ASP A 34 29.88 -12.81 8.39
C ASP A 34 30.87 -12.34 7.32
N LYS A 35 32.11 -12.67 7.61
CA LYS A 35 33.34 -12.03 7.14
C LYS A 35 33.76 -12.57 5.78
N GLY A 36 33.39 -11.87 4.71
CA GLY A 36 33.90 -12.09 3.35
C GLY A 36 34.41 -10.79 2.74
N LYS A 37 35.73 -10.63 2.66
CA LYS A 37 36.43 -9.44 2.15
C LYS A 37 36.35 -9.38 0.62
N GLY A 38 35.19 -8.97 0.09
CA GLY A 38 35.00 -8.58 -1.31
C GLY A 38 34.61 -7.11 -1.36
N ARG A 39 35.19 -6.34 -2.29
CA ARG A 39 34.94 -4.90 -2.51
C ARG A 39 33.45 -4.57 -2.36
N ALA A 40 33.14 -3.79 -1.32
CA ALA A 40 31.80 -3.27 -1.07
C ALA A 40 31.44 -2.29 -2.20
N GLY A 41 30.72 -2.80 -3.21
CA GLY A 41 29.77 -1.95 -3.92
C GLY A 41 28.80 -1.42 -2.88
N THR A 42 28.62 -0.10 -2.83
CA THR A 42 27.58 0.56 -2.04
C THR A 42 26.28 -0.24 -2.19
N PRO A 43 25.67 -0.72 -1.09
CA PRO A 43 24.45 -1.51 -1.16
C PRO A 43 23.40 -0.67 -1.88
N GLU A 44 23.02 -1.10 -3.07
CA GLU A 44 21.93 -0.48 -3.82
C GLU A 44 20.69 -0.48 -2.91
N PRO A 45 19.99 0.66 -2.76
CA PRO A 45 18.84 0.72 -1.89
C PRO A 45 17.83 -0.37 -2.26
N PRO A 46 17.22 -1.03 -1.27
CA PRO A 46 16.32 -2.15 -1.53
C PRO A 46 15.17 -1.71 -2.45
N ARG A 47 14.90 -2.53 -3.48
CA ARG A 47 13.80 -2.29 -4.43
C ARG A 47 12.48 -2.06 -3.70
N SER A 48 11.65 -1.18 -4.24
CA SER A 48 10.35 -0.90 -3.64
C SER A 48 9.47 -2.16 -3.57
N THR A 49 8.49 -2.12 -2.68
CA THR A 49 7.49 -3.18 -2.56
C THR A 49 6.65 -3.33 -3.83
N ALA A 50 6.47 -2.26 -4.61
CA ALA A 50 5.73 -2.29 -5.87
C ALA A 50 6.48 -3.10 -6.93
N VAL A 51 7.76 -2.83 -7.15
CA VAL A 51 8.60 -3.58 -8.10
C VAL A 51 8.69 -5.05 -7.70
N ARG A 52 8.81 -5.34 -6.40
CA ARG A 52 8.83 -6.73 -5.91
C ARG A 52 7.54 -7.48 -6.22
N LYS A 53 6.37 -6.83 -6.09
CA LYS A 53 5.08 -7.43 -6.46
C LYS A 53 5.00 -7.73 -7.96
N LEU A 54 5.46 -6.80 -8.80
CA LEU A 54 5.52 -7.01 -10.25
C LEU A 54 6.49 -8.15 -10.63
N ASP A 55 7.67 -8.19 -10.00
CA ASP A 55 8.65 -9.26 -10.16
C ASP A 55 8.06 -10.64 -9.79
N GLU A 56 7.32 -10.72 -8.67
CA GLU A 56 6.67 -11.96 -8.24
C GLU A 56 5.58 -12.42 -9.22
N LEU A 57 4.76 -11.48 -9.72
CA LEU A 57 3.73 -11.78 -10.72
C LEU A 57 4.35 -12.26 -12.04
N LEU A 58 5.40 -11.58 -12.52
CA LEU A 58 6.14 -11.97 -13.72
C LEU A 58 6.78 -13.35 -13.56
N ALA A 59 7.41 -13.62 -12.41
CA ALA A 59 7.99 -14.91 -12.11
C ALA A 59 6.92 -16.01 -12.10
N GLY A 60 5.79 -15.80 -11.41
CA GLY A 60 4.69 -16.76 -11.36
C GLY A 60 4.08 -17.02 -12.73
N LEU A 61 3.86 -15.97 -13.53
CA LEU A 61 3.39 -16.13 -14.89
C LEU A 61 4.41 -16.92 -15.72
N ARG A 62 5.69 -16.57 -15.73
CA ARG A 62 6.71 -17.32 -16.50
C ARG A 62 6.84 -18.78 -16.07
N SER A 63 6.79 -19.07 -14.77
CA SER A 63 6.81 -20.45 -14.25
C SER A 63 5.58 -21.26 -14.65
N SER A 64 4.40 -20.62 -14.75
CA SER A 64 3.18 -21.30 -15.25
C SER A 64 3.20 -21.57 -16.76
N SER A 65 4.13 -20.95 -17.52
CA SER A 65 4.23 -21.13 -18.99
C SER A 65 4.76 -22.47 -19.40
N THR A 66 5.68 -22.99 -18.60
CA THR A 66 6.40 -24.20 -18.96
C THR A 66 5.42 -25.31 -18.70
N GLU A 67 4.76 -25.77 -19.77
CA GLU A 67 3.97 -27.00 -19.79
C GLU A 67 4.67 -28.02 -18.90
N PRO A 68 4.02 -28.49 -17.82
CA PRO A 68 4.67 -29.35 -16.85
C PRO A 68 5.01 -30.65 -17.57
N THR A 69 6.27 -30.78 -17.99
CA THR A 69 6.87 -32.00 -18.50
C THR A 69 6.46 -33.11 -17.52
N GLN A 70 5.92 -34.23 -18.01
CA GLN A 70 5.27 -35.26 -17.19
C GLN A 70 6.07 -35.69 -15.94
N SER A 71 7.39 -35.55 -15.95
CA SER A 71 8.29 -35.82 -14.82
C SER A 71 8.18 -34.84 -13.64
N GLN A 72 7.74 -33.59 -13.84
CA GLN A 72 7.51 -32.62 -12.74
C GLN A 72 6.17 -32.83 -12.03
N ARG A 73 5.15 -33.35 -12.74
CA ARG A 73 3.84 -33.65 -12.14
C ARG A 73 3.90 -34.62 -10.95
N PHE A 74 4.91 -35.50 -10.91
CA PHE A 74 5.06 -36.48 -9.84
C PHE A 74 5.76 -35.94 -8.58
N LYS A 75 6.58 -34.89 -8.71
CA LYS A 75 7.34 -34.33 -7.59
C LYS A 75 6.64 -33.13 -6.96
N ASP A 76 5.89 -32.36 -7.75
CA ASP A 76 5.17 -31.18 -7.27
C ASP A 76 3.81 -31.52 -6.65
N ASN A 77 3.20 -32.67 -6.99
CA ASN A 77 1.90 -33.10 -6.43
C ASN A 77 1.89 -33.34 -4.91
N ARG A 78 3.05 -33.49 -4.26
CA ARG A 78 3.14 -33.62 -2.79
C ARG A 78 3.25 -32.28 -2.06
N VAL A 79 3.47 -31.17 -2.77
CA VAL A 79 3.62 -29.81 -2.20
C VAL A 79 2.54 -28.85 -2.72
N SER A 80 1.97 -29.09 -3.90
CA SER A 80 0.89 -28.26 -4.48
C SER A 80 -0.49 -28.52 -3.87
N SER A 81 -0.73 -29.72 -3.32
CA SER A 81 -2.03 -30.11 -2.74
C SER A 81 -2.36 -29.41 -1.40
N ALA A 82 -1.47 -28.56 -0.88
CA ALA A 82 -1.73 -27.74 0.30
C ALA A 82 -2.47 -26.41 0.00
N HIS A 83 -2.55 -25.97 -1.26
CA HIS A 83 -3.04 -24.61 -1.58
C HIS A 83 -3.92 -24.48 -2.84
N ASP A 84 -4.68 -25.52 -3.21
CA ASP A 84 -5.64 -25.47 -4.34
C ASP A 84 -6.94 -24.70 -4.05
N GLY A 85 -7.09 -24.13 -2.85
CA GLY A 85 -8.22 -23.30 -2.47
C GLY A 85 -7.82 -21.83 -2.28
N CYS A 86 -8.69 -20.90 -2.69
CA CYS A 86 -8.61 -19.54 -2.18
C CYS A 86 -8.99 -19.55 -0.69
N PHE A 87 -8.01 -19.45 0.20
CA PHE A 87 -8.21 -19.49 1.67
C PHE A 87 -8.70 -18.16 2.27
N CYS A 88 -9.48 -17.38 1.52
CA CYS A 88 -10.02 -16.12 2.02
C CYS A 88 -11.08 -16.30 3.14
N GLN A 89 -11.53 -17.53 3.44
CA GLN A 89 -12.54 -17.83 4.47
C GLN A 89 -13.82 -16.99 4.32
N ALA A 90 -14.25 -16.74 3.08
CA ALA A 90 -15.37 -15.86 2.74
C ALA A 90 -15.25 -14.41 3.28
N ARG A 91 -14.03 -13.93 3.54
CA ARG A 91 -13.77 -12.52 3.84
C ARG A 91 -13.87 -11.67 2.57
N THR A 92 -14.25 -10.41 2.76
CA THR A 92 -14.33 -9.43 1.69
C THR A 92 -12.94 -8.96 1.28
N HIS A 93 -12.66 -9.02 -0.02
CA HIS A 93 -11.42 -8.59 -0.62
C HIS A 93 -11.72 -7.84 -1.92
N ALA A 94 -10.78 -7.00 -2.36
CA ALA A 94 -10.84 -6.42 -3.70
C ALA A 94 -10.85 -7.53 -4.77
N LEU A 95 -11.47 -7.26 -5.90
CA LEU A 95 -11.42 -8.13 -7.07
C LEU A 95 -9.99 -8.18 -7.63
N SER A 96 -9.64 -9.29 -8.27
CA SER A 96 -8.37 -9.38 -9.00
C SER A 96 -8.34 -8.34 -10.13
N GLU A 97 -7.26 -7.57 -10.21
CA GLU A 97 -7.07 -6.51 -11.20
C GLU A 97 -6.98 -7.06 -12.62
N TYR A 98 -6.36 -8.24 -12.79
CA TYR A 98 -6.08 -8.82 -14.11
C TYR A 98 -7.10 -9.88 -14.53
N THR A 99 -7.68 -10.61 -13.57
CA THR A 99 -8.60 -11.73 -13.84
C THR A 99 -9.75 -11.76 -12.82
N PRO A 100 -10.71 -10.83 -12.89
CA PRO A 100 -11.79 -10.75 -11.90
C PRO A 100 -12.80 -11.91 -12.00
N LEU A 101 -12.87 -12.59 -13.14
CA LEU A 101 -13.83 -13.65 -13.43
C LEU A 101 -13.13 -14.82 -14.14
N CYS A 102 -13.50 -16.05 -13.78
CA CYS A 102 -13.10 -17.23 -14.54
C CYS A 102 -13.96 -17.35 -15.82
N ALA A 103 -13.31 -17.38 -16.99
CA ALA A 103 -14.02 -17.52 -18.27
C ALA A 103 -14.74 -18.87 -18.44
N ALA A 104 -14.30 -19.92 -17.74
CA ALA A 104 -14.88 -21.25 -17.86
C ALA A 104 -16.13 -21.47 -16.99
N CYS A 105 -16.12 -21.03 -15.72
CA CYS A 105 -17.23 -21.27 -14.78
C CYS A 105 -17.88 -20.00 -14.20
N GLY A 106 -17.39 -18.81 -14.55
CA GLY A 106 -17.95 -17.53 -14.06
C GLY A 106 -17.64 -17.20 -12.60
N LEU A 107 -16.77 -17.97 -11.92
CA LEU A 107 -16.39 -17.67 -10.54
C LEU A 107 -15.68 -16.32 -10.44
N VAL A 108 -16.15 -15.46 -9.53
CA VAL A 108 -15.52 -14.18 -9.19
C VAL A 108 -14.28 -14.43 -8.33
N LEU A 109 -13.15 -13.84 -8.72
CA LEU A 109 -11.84 -14.02 -8.09
C LEU A 109 -11.39 -12.74 -7.40
N CYS A 110 -10.84 -12.89 -6.19
CA CYS A 110 -10.29 -11.78 -5.43
C CYS A 110 -8.80 -11.56 -5.71
N ALA A 111 -8.27 -10.42 -5.28
CA ALA A 111 -6.87 -10.02 -5.44
C ALA A 111 -5.86 -10.96 -4.77
N LEU A 112 -6.30 -11.81 -3.84
CA LEU A 112 -5.44 -12.83 -3.23
C LEU A 112 -5.20 -14.04 -4.14
N HIS A 113 -6.02 -14.22 -5.18
CA HIS A 113 -5.87 -15.31 -6.13
C HIS A 113 -5.09 -14.82 -7.35
N PRO A 114 -3.80 -15.19 -7.49
CA PRO A 114 -2.97 -14.67 -8.55
C PRO A 114 -3.38 -15.23 -9.93
N PRO A 115 -3.24 -14.46 -11.02
CA PRO A 115 -3.79 -14.80 -12.33
C PRO A 115 -3.10 -15.99 -13.01
N HIS A 116 -1.90 -16.39 -12.55
CA HIS A 116 -1.16 -17.54 -13.06
C HIS A 116 -1.59 -18.87 -12.44
N ARG A 117 -2.44 -18.87 -11.40
CA ARG A 117 -2.96 -20.09 -10.78
C ARG A 117 -4.25 -20.53 -11.47
N PRO A 118 -4.55 -21.85 -11.48
CA PRO A 118 -5.80 -22.35 -12.03
C PRO A 118 -6.99 -21.96 -11.15
N CYS A 119 -8.17 -21.94 -11.76
CA CYS A 119 -9.41 -21.65 -11.04
C CYS A 119 -9.63 -22.64 -9.88
N PRO A 120 -9.92 -22.18 -8.65
CA PRO A 120 -10.13 -23.08 -7.50
C PRO A 120 -11.41 -23.91 -7.60
N HIS A 121 -12.34 -23.58 -8.50
CA HIS A 121 -13.60 -24.31 -8.69
C HIS A 121 -13.54 -25.33 -9.83
N CYS A 122 -13.02 -24.95 -11.00
CA CYS A 122 -13.02 -25.81 -12.19
C CYS A 122 -11.63 -26.24 -12.67
N ALA A 123 -10.57 -25.81 -11.98
CA ALA A 123 -9.17 -26.04 -12.36
C ALA A 123 -8.77 -25.54 -13.77
N ALA A 124 -9.65 -24.83 -14.47
CA ALA A 124 -9.34 -24.25 -15.77
C ALA A 124 -8.30 -23.13 -15.64
N PRO A 125 -7.41 -22.95 -16.64
CA PRO A 125 -6.51 -21.80 -16.69
C PRO A 125 -7.34 -20.52 -16.78
N LEU A 126 -6.96 -19.51 -15.99
CA LEU A 126 -7.68 -18.23 -15.94
C LEU A 126 -7.39 -17.33 -17.15
N LEU A 127 -6.23 -17.50 -17.75
CA LEU A 127 -5.77 -16.75 -18.90
C LEU A 127 -5.55 -17.68 -20.09
N ASP A 128 -6.09 -17.28 -21.23
CA ASP A 128 -5.72 -17.85 -22.52
C ASP A 128 -4.23 -17.58 -22.82
N PRO A 129 -3.50 -18.45 -23.55
CA PRO A 129 -2.08 -18.24 -23.82
C PRO A 129 -1.78 -16.89 -24.48
N ALA A 130 -2.64 -16.40 -25.36
CA ALA A 130 -2.48 -15.09 -25.98
C ALA A 130 -2.67 -13.94 -24.97
N ALA A 131 -3.73 -14.02 -24.14
CA ALA A 131 -3.99 -13.04 -23.08
C ALA A 131 -2.86 -13.01 -22.04
N ARG A 132 -2.29 -14.18 -21.74
CA ARG A 132 -1.16 -14.32 -20.82
C ARG A 132 0.11 -13.69 -21.38
N ALA A 133 0.41 -13.89 -22.67
CA ALA A 133 1.53 -13.22 -23.33
C ALA A 133 1.37 -11.70 -23.34
N ALA A 134 0.16 -11.20 -23.63
CA ALA A 134 -0.15 -9.77 -23.56
C ALA A 134 0.05 -9.20 -22.14
N LEU A 135 -0.40 -9.94 -21.11
CA LEU A 135 -0.23 -9.53 -19.72
C LEU A 135 1.25 -9.49 -19.29
N LEU A 136 2.08 -10.42 -19.78
CA LEU A 136 3.53 -10.39 -19.53
C LEU A 136 4.17 -9.11 -20.07
N VAL A 137 3.84 -8.72 -21.31
CA VAL A 137 4.35 -7.48 -21.92
C VAL A 137 3.89 -6.27 -21.12
N GLN A 138 2.61 -6.21 -20.73
CA GLN A 138 2.07 -5.12 -19.94
C GLN A 138 2.76 -4.99 -18.57
N LEU A 139 2.99 -6.11 -17.87
CA LEU A 139 3.66 -6.11 -16.57
C LEU A 139 5.15 -5.73 -16.69
N GLU A 140 5.81 -6.13 -17.77
CA GLU A 140 7.19 -5.70 -18.07
C GLU A 140 7.26 -4.19 -18.32
N GLU A 141 6.32 -3.62 -19.08
CA GLU A 141 6.21 -2.19 -19.30
C GLU A 141 5.98 -1.44 -17.99
N GLN A 142 4.99 -1.85 -17.19
CA GLN A 142 4.72 -1.27 -15.87
C GLN A 142 5.93 -1.34 -14.92
N ARG A 143 6.69 -2.43 -14.98
CA ARG A 143 7.93 -2.58 -14.22
C ARG A 143 9.00 -1.60 -14.67
N THR A 144 9.19 -1.42 -15.97
CA THR A 144 10.17 -0.43 -16.48
C THR A 144 9.76 1.00 -16.12
N HIS A 145 8.46 1.30 -16.19
CA HIS A 145 7.91 2.60 -15.79
C HIS A 145 8.14 2.89 -14.31
N THR A 146 7.78 1.96 -13.41
CA THR A 146 7.98 2.11 -11.96
C THR A 146 9.46 2.26 -11.59
N LEU A 147 10.35 1.52 -12.26
CA LEU A 147 11.80 1.67 -12.07
C LEU A 147 12.30 3.06 -12.53
N ALA A 148 11.77 3.60 -13.63
CA ALA A 148 12.13 4.93 -14.11
C ALA A 148 11.65 6.03 -13.14
N GLU A 149 10.43 5.91 -12.62
CA GLU A 149 9.90 6.83 -11.60
C GLU A 149 10.73 6.80 -10.31
N GLU A 150 11.12 5.61 -9.84
CA GLU A 150 11.99 5.45 -8.67
C GLU A 150 13.39 6.02 -8.89
N ALA A 151 13.94 5.88 -10.09
CA ALA A 151 15.24 6.48 -10.43
C ALA A 151 15.13 8.02 -10.47
N ALA A 152 14.07 8.56 -11.08
CA ALA A 152 13.83 9.99 -11.14
C ALA A 152 13.58 10.59 -9.75
N ALA A 153 12.82 9.91 -8.89
CA ALA A 153 12.61 10.32 -7.50
C ALA A 153 13.92 10.33 -6.70
N ARG A 154 14.78 9.31 -6.89
CA ARG A 154 16.11 9.28 -6.26
C ARG A 154 17.02 10.40 -6.75
N ALA A 155 17.01 10.70 -8.05
CA ALA A 155 17.79 11.80 -8.61
C ALA A 155 17.35 13.15 -8.02
N ARG A 156 16.04 13.40 -7.94
CA ARG A 156 15.48 14.61 -7.30
C ARG A 156 15.86 14.72 -5.83
N ALA A 157 15.72 13.64 -5.06
CA ALA A 157 16.11 13.64 -3.65
C ALA A 157 17.62 13.89 -3.45
N ALA A 158 18.47 13.37 -4.34
CA ALA A 158 19.90 13.62 -4.28
C ALA A 158 20.27 15.08 -4.63
N GLU A 159 19.57 15.67 -5.60
CA GLU A 159 19.74 17.08 -5.96
C GLU A 159 19.25 18.01 -4.84
N GLU A 160 18.11 17.71 -4.22
CA GLU A 160 17.59 18.44 -3.06
C GLU A 160 18.57 18.40 -1.87
N LEU A 161 19.17 17.24 -1.58
CA LEU A 161 20.20 17.13 -0.54
C LEU A 161 21.44 17.95 -0.88
N ARG A 162 21.88 17.94 -2.14
CA ARG A 162 23.01 18.76 -2.59
C ARG A 162 22.70 20.26 -2.48
N MET A 163 21.48 20.67 -2.81
CA MET A 163 21.02 22.05 -2.64
C MET A 163 20.95 22.43 -1.15
N ALA A 164 20.51 21.52 -0.28
CA ALA A 164 20.42 21.74 1.16
C ALA A 164 21.81 21.80 1.83
N GLU A 165 22.77 20.98 1.41
CA GLU A 165 24.16 21.02 1.91
C GLU A 165 24.92 22.28 1.43
N GLY A 166 24.62 22.74 0.21
CA GLY A 166 25.15 23.99 -0.33
C GLY A 166 24.45 25.24 0.19
N ALA A 167 23.23 25.10 0.74
CA ALA A 167 22.51 26.19 1.38
C ALA A 167 23.19 26.51 2.72
N PHE A 168 23.96 27.60 2.73
CA PHE A 168 24.49 28.16 3.97
C PHE A 168 23.31 28.35 4.93
N PRO A 169 23.36 27.81 6.17
CA PRO A 169 22.28 27.99 7.14
C PRO A 169 21.93 29.48 7.19
N ALA A 170 20.70 29.84 6.81
CA ALA A 170 20.31 31.24 6.76
C ALA A 170 20.33 31.81 8.18
N LEU A 171 21.45 32.43 8.57
CA LEU A 171 21.70 32.94 9.92
C LEU A 171 20.96 34.25 10.25
N GLY A 172 19.88 34.62 9.55
CA GLY A 172 19.36 35.99 9.71
C GLY A 172 18.02 36.35 9.09
N GLY A 173 17.01 35.49 9.18
CA GLY A 173 15.66 35.86 8.72
C GLY A 173 14.58 35.30 9.63
N VAL A 174 14.31 35.98 10.74
CA VAL A 174 13.02 35.84 11.43
C VAL A 174 12.03 36.71 10.67
N PRO A 175 11.05 36.17 9.90
CA PRO A 175 9.88 36.95 9.54
C PRO A 175 9.09 37.18 10.83
N GLY A 176 9.23 38.38 11.38
CA GLY A 176 8.64 38.76 12.64
C GLY A 176 7.11 38.83 12.57
N ALA A 177 6.45 38.18 13.53
CA ALA A 177 5.21 38.67 14.13
C ALA A 177 5.08 38.04 15.52
N GLY A 178 5.89 38.51 16.47
CA GLY A 178 5.87 38.06 17.85
C GLY A 178 6.83 38.85 18.71
N ALA A 179 6.39 40.04 19.13
CA ALA A 179 7.12 40.92 20.04
C ALA A 179 7.54 40.16 21.31
N GLY A 180 8.84 40.02 21.51
CA GLY A 180 9.45 39.45 22.70
C GLY A 180 10.87 39.97 22.83
N ALA A 181 11.03 41.10 23.49
CA ALA A 181 12.31 41.71 23.81
C ALA A 181 13.15 40.77 24.69
N GLY A 182 14.41 40.54 24.30
CA GLY A 182 15.41 40.00 25.22
C GLY A 182 16.58 39.27 24.57
N GLY A 183 17.77 39.90 24.61
CA GLY A 183 19.00 39.15 24.83
C GLY A 183 20.06 39.13 23.72
N GLY A 184 20.83 40.23 23.63
CA GLY A 184 22.30 40.15 23.63
C GLY A 184 23.01 39.64 22.38
N GLY A 185 23.65 40.56 21.66
CA GLY A 185 24.55 40.28 20.53
C GLY A 185 25.66 39.28 20.87
N ALA A 186 25.54 38.08 20.33
CA ALA A 186 26.62 37.11 20.28
C ALA A 186 27.44 37.35 19.00
N GLY A 187 28.55 38.08 19.13
CA GLY A 187 29.54 38.17 18.05
C GLY A 187 30.08 36.79 17.69
N ALA A 188 30.30 36.55 16.40
CA ALA A 188 30.82 35.30 15.88
C ALA A 188 32.18 34.97 16.52
N ARG A 189 32.26 33.83 17.24
CA ARG A 189 33.49 33.31 17.81
C ARG A 189 34.02 32.22 16.90
N VAL A 190 35.07 32.52 16.15
CA VAL A 190 35.76 31.52 15.33
C VAL A 190 36.83 30.87 16.21
N LEU A 191 36.68 29.58 16.47
CA LEU A 191 37.68 28.79 17.18
C LEU A 191 38.73 28.34 16.16
N SER A 192 39.94 28.88 16.23
CA SER A 192 41.05 28.37 15.43
C SER A 192 41.91 27.41 16.26
N LEU A 193 42.21 26.26 15.69
CA LEU A 193 43.13 25.27 16.26
C LEU A 193 44.47 25.41 15.56
N VAL A 194 45.46 25.98 16.26
CA VAL A 194 46.84 26.08 15.78
C VAL A 194 47.70 25.18 16.68
N GLY A 195 47.94 23.94 16.24
CA GLY A 195 48.64 22.92 17.01
C GLY A 195 47.75 22.25 18.08
N GLN A 196 48.29 21.99 19.27
CA GLN A 196 47.55 21.40 20.41
C GLN A 196 46.81 22.44 21.29
N ARG A 197 46.80 23.71 20.91
CA ARG A 197 46.16 24.78 21.69
C ARG A 197 45.01 25.39 20.89
N VAL A 198 43.85 25.50 21.53
CA VAL A 198 42.67 26.18 20.99
C VAL A 198 42.80 27.66 21.31
N VAL A 199 42.86 28.51 20.27
CA VAL A 199 42.88 29.97 20.43
C VAL A 199 41.52 30.51 20.00
N VAL A 200 40.83 31.16 20.93
CA VAL A 200 39.51 31.76 20.71
C VAL A 200 39.71 33.25 20.46
N GLU A 201 39.69 33.66 19.19
CA GLU A 201 39.65 35.09 18.83
C GLU A 201 38.20 35.54 18.66
N SER A 202 37.77 36.47 19.51
CA SER A 202 36.48 37.13 19.39
C SER A 202 36.65 38.47 18.70
N TYR A 203 36.23 38.59 17.45
CA TYR A 203 36.13 39.89 16.77
C TYR A 203 34.83 40.57 17.18
N ARG A 204 34.93 41.74 17.82
CA ARG A 204 33.80 42.66 17.97
C ARG A 204 33.77 43.54 16.74
N ALA A 205 32.75 43.39 15.91
CA ALA A 205 32.51 44.32 14.81
C ALA A 205 32.19 45.70 15.39
N ALA A 206 33.08 46.66 15.15
CA ALA A 206 32.82 48.06 15.41
C ALA A 206 31.77 48.52 14.39
N SER A 207 30.51 48.55 14.79
CA SER A 207 29.45 49.23 14.04
C SER A 207 29.59 50.73 14.28
N ASP A 208 30.37 51.37 13.42
CA ASP A 208 30.48 52.82 13.35
C ASP A 208 29.32 53.41 12.55
N MET A 209 28.84 54.54 13.04
CA MET A 209 27.69 55.29 12.56
C MET A 209 27.95 55.89 11.17
N ARG A 210 27.03 55.71 10.23
CA ARG A 210 26.86 56.67 9.13
C ARG A 210 25.41 56.72 8.62
N SER A 211 24.65 57.64 9.19
CA SER A 211 23.43 58.18 8.60
C SER A 211 23.79 59.03 7.36
N LYS A 212 23.13 58.80 6.21
CA LYS A 212 22.70 59.89 5.31
C LYS A 212 21.67 59.43 4.26
N GLU A 213 20.42 59.83 4.52
CA GLU A 213 19.40 60.43 3.66
C GLU A 213 19.35 60.17 2.13
N ALA A 214 18.15 59.74 1.72
CA ALA A 214 17.32 60.18 0.59
C ALA A 214 17.73 59.88 -0.87
N ALA A 215 16.97 59.01 -1.54
CA ALA A 215 16.16 59.36 -2.71
C ALA A 215 15.20 58.22 -3.10
N GLU A 216 13.96 58.59 -3.41
CA GLU A 216 12.83 57.77 -3.85
C GLU A 216 13.01 57.18 -5.25
N THR A 217 12.77 55.88 -5.41
CA THR A 217 12.08 55.19 -6.54
C THR A 217 11.99 53.71 -6.11
N GLY A 218 10.86 53.13 -5.74
CA GLY A 218 9.65 52.96 -6.54
C GLY A 218 9.54 51.47 -6.93
N GLU A 219 8.61 50.77 -6.26
CA GLU A 219 7.94 49.51 -6.68
C GLU A 219 8.57 48.15 -6.27
N ASP A 220 8.27 47.80 -5.00
CA ASP A 220 7.69 46.54 -4.52
C ASP A 220 8.11 45.19 -5.13
N ALA A 221 9.13 44.58 -4.52
CA ALA A 221 9.30 43.12 -4.54
C ALA A 221 8.54 42.52 -3.34
N GLU A 222 7.28 42.13 -3.58
CA GLU A 222 6.40 41.55 -2.57
C GLU A 222 6.98 40.28 -1.93
N ASP A 223 7.00 40.31 -0.61
CA ASP A 223 7.16 39.19 0.30
C ASP A 223 6.26 38.00 -0.07
N GLY A 224 6.88 36.83 -0.19
CA GLY A 224 6.27 35.56 -0.55
C GLY A 224 5.33 35.01 0.52
N VAL A 225 4.15 35.60 0.67
CA VAL A 225 2.98 34.89 1.16
C VAL A 225 2.49 34.01 0.00
N PRO A 226 2.50 32.68 0.11
CA PRO A 226 1.97 31.83 -0.96
C PRO A 226 0.53 32.27 -1.24
N PRO A 227 0.16 32.50 -2.52
CA PRO A 227 -1.14 33.04 -2.87
C PRO A 227 -2.21 32.14 -2.27
N ARG A 228 -3.02 32.71 -1.36
CA ARG A 228 -4.16 31.99 -0.79
C ARG A 228 -5.05 31.59 -1.95
N VAL A 229 -5.29 30.29 -2.08
CA VAL A 229 -6.26 29.74 -3.03
C VAL A 229 -7.55 30.52 -2.83
N PRO A 230 -8.05 31.23 -3.85
CA PRO A 230 -9.28 32.00 -3.70
C PRO A 230 -10.40 31.06 -3.27
N PRO A 231 -11.31 31.51 -2.38
CA PRO A 231 -12.45 30.70 -2.00
C PRO A 231 -13.18 30.25 -3.27
N PRO A 232 -13.61 28.97 -3.35
CA PRO A 232 -14.29 28.48 -4.53
C PRO A 232 -15.51 29.39 -4.81
N PRO A 233 -15.78 29.71 -6.08
CA PRO A 233 -16.90 30.57 -6.45
C PRO A 233 -18.18 29.99 -5.83
N MET A 234 -18.96 30.85 -5.18
CA MET A 234 -20.18 30.46 -4.49
C MET A 234 -21.26 29.96 -5.47
N GLU A 235 -21.13 30.32 -6.73
CA GLU A 235 -21.95 29.82 -7.82
C GLU A 235 -21.21 28.70 -8.54
N VAL A 236 -21.49 27.46 -8.13
CA VAL A 236 -21.25 26.30 -8.99
C VAL A 236 -22.26 26.41 -10.13
N GLU A 237 -21.83 26.96 -11.26
CA GLU A 237 -22.62 26.93 -12.48
C GLU A 237 -22.82 25.46 -12.85
N TYR A 238 -23.99 24.92 -12.47
CA TYR A 238 -24.40 23.58 -12.83
C TYR A 238 -24.55 23.55 -14.35
N MET A 239 -23.46 23.21 -15.05
CA MET A 239 -23.54 22.85 -16.46
C MET A 239 -24.59 21.75 -16.56
N ARG A 240 -25.73 22.07 -17.17
CA ARG A 240 -26.74 21.10 -17.56
C ARG A 240 -26.11 20.27 -18.66
N VAL A 241 -25.29 19.29 -18.28
CA VAL A 241 -24.74 18.30 -19.22
C VAL A 241 -25.94 17.65 -19.92
N PRO A 242 -25.99 17.66 -21.26
CA PRO A 242 -27.03 16.97 -22.01
C PRO A 242 -27.11 15.52 -21.51
N ARG A 243 -28.29 15.14 -20.97
CA ARG A 243 -28.49 13.84 -20.33
C ARG A 243 -28.33 12.72 -21.36
N GLY A 244 -27.13 12.15 -21.42
CA GLY A 244 -26.85 10.99 -22.26
C GLY A 244 -27.48 9.71 -21.71
N PRO A 245 -27.56 8.64 -22.52
CA PRO A 245 -28.23 7.38 -22.15
C PRO A 245 -27.69 6.72 -20.87
N ALA A 246 -26.45 7.01 -20.48
CA ALA A 246 -25.83 6.52 -19.24
C ALA A 246 -26.38 7.17 -17.94
N THR A 247 -27.13 8.27 -18.03
CA THR A 247 -27.66 9.01 -16.86
C THR A 247 -29.16 8.78 -16.60
N ARG A 248 -29.78 7.83 -17.31
CA ARG A 248 -31.23 7.56 -17.28
C ARG A 248 -31.76 7.15 -15.90
N TRP A 249 -30.91 6.58 -15.04
CA TRP A 249 -31.27 6.14 -13.69
C TRP A 249 -31.54 7.31 -12.72
N VAL A 250 -31.02 8.50 -12.99
CA VAL A 250 -31.22 9.69 -12.12
C VAL A 250 -32.64 10.24 -12.24
N ALA A 251 -33.31 10.05 -13.39
CA ALA A 251 -34.69 10.46 -13.60
C ALA A 251 -35.70 9.66 -12.76
N SER A 252 -35.29 8.54 -12.16
CA SER A 252 -36.17 7.69 -11.36
C SER A 252 -36.36 8.15 -9.90
N ARG A 253 -35.63 9.18 -9.43
CA ARG A 253 -35.74 9.67 -8.04
C ARG A 253 -36.78 10.78 -7.84
N ASP A 254 -36.96 11.66 -8.82
CA ASP A 254 -37.68 12.94 -8.60
C ASP A 254 -38.85 13.20 -9.56
N GLY A 255 -39.26 12.21 -10.38
CA GLY A 255 -40.39 12.33 -11.31
C GLY A 255 -41.63 11.54 -10.87
N GLU A 256 -42.82 12.00 -11.29
CA GLU A 256 -44.19 11.43 -11.07
C GLU A 256 -44.37 9.95 -11.49
N GLY A 257 -43.31 9.23 -11.81
CA GLY A 257 -43.26 7.78 -12.04
C GLY A 257 -42.44 7.07 -10.97
N ALA A 258 -42.67 7.39 -9.69
CA ALA A 258 -42.00 6.74 -8.56
C ALA A 258 -42.03 5.22 -8.73
N ALA A 259 -40.85 4.60 -8.77
CA ALA A 259 -40.71 3.16 -8.88
C ALA A 259 -41.47 2.49 -7.72
N LYS A 260 -42.65 1.94 -8.01
CA LYS A 260 -43.49 1.29 -7.01
C LYS A 260 -42.88 -0.07 -6.72
N TYR A 261 -42.36 -0.24 -5.52
CA TYR A 261 -41.90 -1.55 -5.05
C TYR A 261 -43.06 -2.55 -5.15
N VAL A 262 -42.93 -3.53 -6.04
CA VAL A 262 -43.85 -4.65 -6.12
C VAL A 262 -43.29 -5.72 -5.20
N ALA A 263 -43.97 -5.96 -4.08
CA ALA A 263 -43.57 -7.03 -3.17
C ALA A 263 -43.56 -8.37 -3.91
N PRO A 264 -42.52 -9.21 -3.75
CA PRO A 264 -42.50 -10.53 -4.34
C PRO A 264 -43.74 -11.32 -3.89
N PRO A 265 -44.36 -12.12 -4.78
CA PRO A 265 -45.54 -12.88 -4.43
C PRO A 265 -45.25 -13.79 -3.23
N PRO A 266 -46.20 -13.94 -2.29
CA PRO A 266 -45.99 -14.78 -1.12
C PRO A 266 -45.68 -16.20 -1.59
N VAL A 267 -44.52 -16.71 -1.19
CA VAL A 267 -44.18 -18.12 -1.42
C VAL A 267 -45.28 -18.99 -0.82
N PRO A 268 -45.84 -19.95 -1.59
CA PRO A 268 -46.93 -20.79 -1.12
C PRO A 268 -46.47 -21.54 0.13
N ARG A 269 -47.17 -21.32 1.25
CA ARG A 269 -46.97 -22.05 2.51
C ARG A 269 -47.31 -23.52 2.26
N GLY A 270 -46.32 -24.35 1.97
CA GLY A 270 -46.56 -25.77 1.72
C GLY A 270 -45.34 -26.66 1.49
N GLN A 271 -44.22 -26.13 0.99
CA GLN A 271 -42.99 -26.93 0.86
C GLN A 271 -42.05 -26.67 2.02
N SER A 272 -42.37 -27.30 3.16
CA SER A 272 -41.37 -27.56 4.19
C SER A 272 -40.26 -28.41 3.56
N ASP A 273 -39.05 -27.85 3.50
CA ASP A 273 -37.81 -28.54 3.15
C ASP A 273 -37.57 -29.71 4.11
N ARG A 274 -38.18 -30.86 3.78
CA ARG A 274 -37.73 -32.17 4.26
C ARG A 274 -36.47 -32.55 3.49
N ARG A 275 -35.36 -31.83 3.68
CA ARG A 275 -34.07 -32.24 3.13
C ARG A 275 -33.09 -32.57 4.25
N GLY A 276 -33.05 -33.87 4.55
CA GLY A 276 -31.79 -34.58 4.72
C GLY A 276 -31.20 -34.65 6.13
N LYS A 277 -31.90 -35.30 7.06
CA LYS A 277 -31.30 -35.88 8.27
C LYS A 277 -30.95 -37.35 8.03
N GLY A 278 -29.86 -37.62 7.30
CA GLY A 278 -29.15 -38.91 7.36
C GLY A 278 -27.86 -38.68 8.15
N LYS A 279 -27.56 -39.27 9.30
CA LYS A 279 -27.74 -40.63 9.83
C LYS A 279 -27.07 -41.70 8.97
N GLY A 280 -25.74 -41.69 8.98
CA GLY A 280 -24.88 -42.80 8.57
C GLY A 280 -23.69 -42.87 9.52
N LYS A 281 -23.84 -43.65 10.60
CA LYS A 281 -22.81 -44.02 11.56
C LYS A 281 -22.40 -45.44 11.16
N ALA A 282 -21.28 -45.61 10.47
CA ALA A 282 -20.68 -46.91 10.22
C ALA A 282 -19.39 -47.01 11.03
N ARG A 283 -19.38 -48.03 11.87
CA ARG A 283 -18.35 -48.45 12.81
C ARG A 283 -17.48 -49.52 12.13
N ASP A 284 -16.22 -49.56 12.53
CA ASP A 284 -15.32 -50.71 12.64
C ASP A 284 -15.00 -51.54 11.38
N VAL A 285 -13.70 -51.84 11.18
CA VAL A 285 -13.14 -53.20 11.28
C VAL A 285 -11.61 -53.10 11.24
N ALA A 286 -10.99 -53.73 12.23
CA ALA A 286 -9.57 -53.98 12.36
C ALA A 286 -9.06 -54.96 11.29
N GLY A 287 -7.80 -54.87 10.92
CA GLY A 287 -7.14 -55.86 10.07
C GLY A 287 -5.63 -55.67 10.04
N SER A 288 -4.96 -56.48 10.87
CA SER A 288 -3.60 -57.05 10.78
C SER A 288 -2.41 -56.16 10.43
#